data_AF-A0A1Y3BU35-F1
#
_entry.id   AF-A0A1Y3BU35-F1
#
_cell.length_a   1.000
_cell.length_b   1.000
_cell.length_c   1.000
_cell.angle_alpha   90.00
_cell.angle_beta   90.00
_cell.angle_gamma   90.00
#
_symmetry.space_group_name_H-M   'P 1'
#
loop_
_entity.id
_entity.type
_entity.pdbx_description
1 polymer ?
#
loop_
_entity_poly.entity_id
_entity_poly.type
_entity_poly.pdbx_seq_one_letter_code
_entity_poly.pdbx_strand_id
1 'polypeptide(L)'
;LDISNVHSLGSRCSTIPIDKFQQSCPNIRILRAANIAFQTIGLGCTTDGWPRLEELSIPFNVVFMVSAGHTDLVIEQLTKSSENLKLLDIRGAPSITPRGLVKIPAWSLKHLSISNCPKMQDETLGMVFQKWNKSLIDVDLSWNKSESCIDECVRSLCDVPSDDVKLRTIDLRGSAISLESLRRLILHCGERLQSIDLQSCRSLPRGMKRLFQGEEFQRLRQLMLDGRCDD
;
A
#
# COMPACT_ATOMS: atom_id res chain seq x y z
N LEU A 1 -10.56 -7.92 14.92
CA LEU A 1 -11.39 -6.85 15.49
C LEU A 1 -11.65 -5.85 14.38
N ASP A 2 -12.91 -5.59 14.09
CA ASP A 2 -13.33 -4.57 13.12
C ASP A 2 -14.10 -3.48 13.87
N ILE A 3 -13.58 -2.26 13.83
CA ILE A 3 -14.13 -1.05 14.45
C ILE A 3 -14.31 0.06 13.41
N SER A 4 -14.42 -0.30 12.14
CA SER A 4 -14.59 0.63 11.04
C SER A 4 -15.85 1.47 11.20
N ASN A 5 -15.76 2.78 10.94
CA ASN A 5 -16.88 3.74 11.02
C ASN A 5 -17.57 3.80 12.40
N VAL A 6 -16.89 3.42 13.48
CA VAL A 6 -17.39 3.65 14.84
C VAL A 6 -17.27 5.14 15.15
N HIS A 7 -18.41 5.78 15.44
CA HIS A 7 -18.50 7.20 15.78
C HIS A 7 -19.04 7.34 17.21
N SER A 8 -18.45 8.23 18.02
CA SER A 8 -19.07 8.58 19.30
C SER A 8 -20.27 9.50 19.08
N LEU A 9 -21.39 9.18 19.75
CA LEU A 9 -22.55 10.06 19.81
C LEU A 9 -22.15 11.35 20.55
N GLY A 10 -22.04 12.47 19.83
CA GLY A 10 -21.82 13.80 20.42
C GLY A 10 -20.45 14.44 20.18
N SER A 11 -19.52 13.79 19.48
CA SER A 11 -18.25 14.44 19.07
C SER A 11 -17.84 13.99 17.68
N ARG A 12 -17.61 14.95 16.77
CA ARG A 12 -17.23 14.68 15.37
C ARG A 12 -15.82 14.09 15.20
N CYS A 13 -15.08 13.89 16.30
CA CYS A 13 -13.68 13.46 16.28
C CYS A 13 -13.34 12.70 17.56
N SER A 14 -13.87 11.49 17.74
CA SER A 14 -13.39 10.59 18.78
C SER A 14 -12.10 9.91 18.33
N THR A 15 -10.98 10.25 18.96
CA THR A 15 -9.72 9.53 18.76
C THR A 15 -9.59 8.38 19.74
N ILE A 16 -9.01 7.25 19.31
CA ILE A 16 -8.71 6.10 20.17
C ILE A 16 -7.27 6.22 20.69
N PRO A 17 -7.02 6.34 22.00
CA PRO A 17 -5.68 6.29 22.57
C PRO A 17 -5.02 4.93 22.33
N ILE A 18 -3.88 4.93 21.65
CA ILE A 18 -3.19 3.70 21.24
C ILE A 18 -2.78 2.86 22.45
N ASP A 19 -2.28 3.51 23.51
CA ASP A 19 -1.83 2.86 24.75
C ASP A 19 -2.94 2.08 25.43
N LYS A 20 -4.09 2.72 25.65
CA LYS A 20 -5.24 2.10 26.30
C LYS A 20 -5.80 0.98 25.43
N PHE A 21 -5.78 1.15 24.11
CA PHE A 21 -6.27 0.14 23.20
C PHE A 21 -5.37 -1.10 23.19
N GLN A 22 -4.05 -0.92 23.19
CA GLN A 22 -3.09 -2.02 23.27
C GLN A 22 -3.16 -2.74 24.62
N GLN A 23 -3.29 -2.01 25.73
CA GLN A 23 -3.47 -2.60 27.06
C GLN A 23 -4.76 -3.42 27.16
N SER A 24 -5.86 -2.92 26.58
CA SER A 24 -7.16 -3.59 26.62
C SER A 24 -7.25 -4.77 25.67
N CYS A 25 -6.49 -4.74 24.56
CA CYS A 25 -6.53 -5.73 23.49
C CYS A 25 -5.10 -6.14 23.07
N PRO A 26 -4.31 -6.79 23.93
CA PRO A 26 -2.88 -7.06 23.67
C PRO A 26 -2.63 -8.13 22.59
N ASN A 27 -3.61 -8.98 22.33
CA ASN A 27 -3.49 -10.15 21.43
C ASN A 27 -4.11 -9.92 20.04
N ILE A 28 -4.28 -8.66 19.61
CA ILE A 28 -4.85 -8.36 18.28
C ILE A 28 -3.98 -8.99 17.19
N ARG A 29 -4.64 -9.74 16.30
CA ARG A 29 -4.07 -10.29 15.06
C ARG A 29 -4.53 -9.54 13.82
N ILE A 30 -5.78 -9.09 13.83
CA ILE A 30 -6.43 -8.41 12.72
C ILE A 30 -7.09 -7.17 13.29
N LEU A 31 -6.68 -6.00 12.83
CA LEU A 31 -7.32 -4.72 13.12
C LEU A 31 -7.80 -4.08 11.83
N ARG A 32 -9.11 -3.88 11.73
CA ARG A 32 -9.74 -3.06 10.69
C ARG A 32 -10.41 -1.87 11.37
N ALA A 33 -10.00 -0.67 10.99
CA ALA A 33 -10.44 0.56 11.61
C ALA A 33 -10.53 1.67 10.56
N ALA A 34 -11.32 1.43 9.51
CA ALA A 34 -11.55 2.44 8.48
C ALA A 34 -12.20 3.69 9.08
N ASN A 35 -11.68 4.87 8.70
CA ASN A 35 -12.12 6.17 9.20
C ASN A 35 -12.05 6.34 10.73
N ILE A 36 -11.09 5.66 11.38
CA ILE A 36 -10.81 5.81 12.82
C ILE A 36 -9.51 6.57 13.02
N ALA A 37 -9.57 7.63 13.82
CA ALA A 37 -8.40 8.38 14.24
C ALA A 37 -7.78 7.76 15.51
N PHE A 38 -6.46 7.61 15.51
CA PHE A 38 -5.70 7.16 16.67
C PHE A 38 -4.95 8.31 17.34
N GLN A 39 -4.98 8.35 18.66
CA GLN A 39 -4.21 9.28 19.46
C GLN A 39 -2.90 8.61 19.89
N THR A 40 -1.78 9.20 19.47
CA THR A 40 -0.44 8.75 19.83
C THR A 40 -0.12 9.06 21.29
N ILE A 41 0.76 8.28 21.89
CA ILE A 41 1.38 8.64 23.17
C ILE A 41 2.41 9.76 22.93
N GLY A 42 2.57 10.66 23.91
CA GLY A 42 3.54 11.76 23.87
C GLY A 42 4.98 11.29 23.64
N LEU A 43 5.81 12.20 23.10
CA LEU A 43 7.22 11.97 22.80
C LEU A 43 7.97 11.47 24.06
N GLY A 44 8.73 10.38 23.90
CA GLY A 44 9.50 9.74 24.98
C GLY A 44 8.79 8.57 25.67
N CYS A 45 7.50 8.37 25.42
CA CYS A 45 6.78 7.17 25.88
C CYS A 45 6.81 6.07 24.80
N THR A 46 7.00 4.83 25.23
CA THR A 46 7.05 3.67 24.34
C THR A 46 5.79 2.84 24.45
N THR A 47 5.24 2.43 23.31
CA THR A 47 4.19 1.40 23.25
C THR A 47 4.83 0.02 23.12
N ASP A 48 4.09 -1.05 23.45
CA ASP A 48 4.49 -2.42 23.16
C ASP A 48 4.03 -2.88 21.76
N GLY A 49 3.24 -2.06 21.05
CA GLY A 49 2.66 -2.47 19.78
C GLY A 49 1.67 -3.63 19.95
N TRP A 50 1.40 -4.32 18.84
CA TRP A 50 0.74 -5.63 18.85
C TRP A 50 1.67 -6.71 18.29
N PRO A 51 2.29 -7.54 19.14
CA PRO A 51 3.24 -8.58 18.71
C PRO A 51 2.65 -9.64 17.78
N ARG A 52 1.32 -9.85 17.86
CA ARG A 52 0.60 -10.86 17.07
C ARG A 52 -0.10 -10.28 15.84
N LEU A 53 0.08 -9.00 15.54
CA LEU A 53 -0.59 -8.34 14.43
C LEU A 53 -0.12 -8.92 13.09
N GLU A 54 -1.09 -9.42 12.32
CA GLU A 54 -0.92 -9.96 10.97
C GLU A 54 -1.60 -9.07 9.92
N GLU A 55 -2.62 -8.32 10.30
CA GLU A 55 -3.36 -7.42 9.42
C GLU A 55 -3.67 -6.09 10.11
N LEU A 56 -3.27 -5.00 9.46
CA LEU A 56 -3.64 -3.63 9.82
C LEU A 56 -4.28 -2.95 8.60
N SER A 57 -5.57 -2.63 8.71
CA SER A 57 -6.30 -1.87 7.71
C SER A 57 -6.93 -0.64 8.38
N ILE A 58 -6.43 0.54 8.02
CA ILE A 58 -6.88 1.85 8.51
C ILE A 58 -7.08 2.84 7.36
N PRO A 59 -7.82 2.48 6.29
CA PRO A 59 -8.07 3.39 5.19
C PRO A 59 -8.83 4.62 5.70
N PHE A 60 -8.53 5.76 5.09
CA PHE A 60 -9.04 7.06 5.45
C PHE A 60 -9.71 7.72 4.25
N ASN A 61 -10.92 8.24 4.46
CA ASN A 61 -11.57 9.09 3.48
C ASN A 61 -11.64 10.53 4.02
N VAL A 62 -11.02 11.45 3.29
CA VAL A 62 -10.89 12.88 3.62
C VAL A 62 -12.23 13.62 3.82
N VAL A 63 -13.34 13.02 3.38
CA VAL A 63 -14.70 13.55 3.65
C VAL A 63 -15.05 13.46 5.15
N PHE A 64 -14.41 12.55 5.90
CA PHE A 64 -14.49 12.47 7.35
C PHE A 64 -13.41 13.37 7.96
N MET A 65 -13.81 14.35 8.78
CA MET A 65 -12.96 15.44 9.26
C MET A 65 -11.71 14.99 10.05
N VAL A 66 -10.70 15.87 9.98
CA VAL A 66 -9.40 15.96 10.68
C VAL A 66 -8.35 14.91 10.26
N SER A 67 -7.26 15.37 9.64
CA SER A 67 -6.05 14.59 9.33
C SER A 67 -5.30 14.07 10.57
N ALA A 68 -5.78 14.40 11.77
CA ALA A 68 -5.21 13.97 13.02
C ALA A 68 -5.40 12.46 13.18
N GLY A 69 -4.30 11.72 13.33
CA GLY A 69 -4.34 10.28 13.59
C GLY A 69 -3.95 9.37 12.41
N HIS A 70 -3.56 9.93 11.26
CA HIS A 70 -2.97 9.17 10.13
C HIS A 70 -1.58 9.72 9.80
N THR A 71 -0.65 9.57 10.74
CA THR A 71 0.74 10.03 10.63
C THR A 71 1.72 8.87 10.77
N ASP A 72 2.97 9.10 10.39
CA ASP A 72 4.04 8.10 10.57
C ASP A 72 4.16 7.63 12.02
N LEU A 73 3.96 8.51 13.00
CA LEU A 73 4.02 8.16 14.42
C LEU A 73 2.92 7.18 14.82
N VAL A 74 1.71 7.32 14.25
CA VAL A 74 0.62 6.37 14.50
C VAL A 74 0.99 5.00 13.96
N ILE A 75 1.47 4.92 12.71
CA ILE A 75 1.91 3.65 12.12
C ILE A 75 3.02 3.02 12.96
N GLU A 76 4.01 3.81 13.35
CA GLU A 76 5.12 3.34 14.19
C GLU A 76 4.62 2.76 15.51
N GLN A 77 3.72 3.44 16.23
CA GLN A 77 3.19 2.97 17.51
C GLN A 77 2.23 1.78 17.41
N LEU A 78 1.42 1.70 16.35
CA LEU A 78 0.51 0.56 16.12
C LEU A 78 1.29 -0.70 15.71
N THR A 79 2.38 -0.56 14.96
CA THR A 79 3.12 -1.69 14.36
C THR A 79 4.42 -2.05 15.08
N LYS A 80 4.77 -1.37 16.19
CA LYS A 80 6.10 -1.40 16.82
C LYS A 80 6.70 -2.80 17.07
N SER A 81 5.89 -3.80 17.36
CA SER A 81 6.33 -5.19 17.57
C SER A 81 5.69 -6.19 16.58
N SER A 82 5.12 -5.69 15.49
CA SER A 82 4.33 -6.47 14.54
C SER A 82 5.20 -7.11 13.45
N GLU A 83 6.17 -7.94 13.83
CA GLU A 83 7.09 -8.61 12.88
C GLU A 83 6.37 -9.54 11.90
N ASN A 84 5.20 -10.05 12.29
CA ASN A 84 4.38 -10.98 11.51
C ASN A 84 3.33 -10.29 10.63
N LEU A 85 3.40 -8.97 10.45
CA LEU A 85 2.44 -8.24 9.62
C LEU A 85 2.50 -8.72 8.16
N LYS A 86 1.35 -9.12 7.62
CA LYS A 86 1.17 -9.63 6.25
C LYS A 86 0.36 -8.69 5.38
N LEU A 87 -0.54 -7.90 5.96
CA LEU A 87 -1.39 -6.94 5.25
C LEU A 87 -1.31 -5.56 5.89
N LEU A 88 -1.07 -4.55 5.05
CA LEU A 88 -1.16 -3.14 5.40
C LEU A 88 -2.05 -2.41 4.37
N ASP A 89 -3.14 -1.84 4.85
CA ASP A 89 -4.04 -0.98 4.07
C ASP A 89 -4.14 0.39 4.75
N ILE A 90 -3.60 1.42 4.09
CA ILE A 90 -3.60 2.80 4.57
C ILE A 90 -4.11 3.75 3.48
N ARG A 91 -4.99 3.28 2.60
CA ARG A 91 -5.51 4.08 1.48
C ARG A 91 -6.04 5.42 1.95
N GLY A 92 -5.78 6.47 1.17
CA GLY A 92 -6.23 7.82 1.44
C GLY A 92 -5.52 8.51 2.61
N ALA A 93 -4.48 7.90 3.19
CA ALA A 93 -3.73 8.50 4.29
C ALA A 93 -3.08 9.82 3.84
N PRO A 94 -3.45 10.97 4.45
CA PRO A 94 -3.00 12.28 3.98
C PRO A 94 -1.58 12.65 4.45
N SER A 95 -1.06 11.96 5.47
CA SER A 95 0.15 12.37 6.19
C SER A 95 1.12 11.25 6.53
N ILE A 96 0.90 10.04 5.99
CA ILE A 96 1.87 8.94 6.07
C ILE A 96 2.85 9.05 4.90
N THR A 97 4.14 8.94 5.19
CA THR A 97 5.25 9.01 4.24
C THR A 97 5.90 7.63 4.04
N PRO A 98 6.71 7.44 2.99
CA PRO A 98 7.47 6.20 2.82
C PRO A 98 8.43 5.93 3.99
N ARG A 99 8.98 7.00 4.59
CA ARG A 99 9.86 6.92 5.77
C ARG A 99 9.17 6.32 6.99
N GLY A 100 7.86 6.51 7.12
CA GLY A 100 7.05 5.83 8.15
C GLY A 100 6.96 4.32 7.90
N LEU A 101 6.73 3.90 6.65
CA LEU A 101 6.57 2.48 6.30
C LEU A 101 7.87 1.68 6.41
N VAL A 102 9.01 2.26 6.05
CA VAL A 102 10.31 1.57 6.15
C VAL A 102 10.68 1.23 7.60
N LYS A 103 10.09 1.90 8.61
CA LYS A 103 10.30 1.59 10.04
C LYS A 103 9.49 0.40 10.57
N ILE A 104 8.46 -0.05 9.86
CA ILE A 104 7.62 -1.18 10.31
C ILE A 104 8.49 -2.44 10.48
N PRO A 105 8.47 -3.17 11.59
CA PRO A 105 9.41 -4.29 11.82
C PRO A 105 9.18 -5.52 10.92
N ALA A 106 8.08 -5.57 10.15
CA ALA A 106 7.78 -6.67 9.25
C ALA A 106 8.65 -6.67 7.98
N TRP A 107 9.18 -7.85 7.65
CA TRP A 107 10.01 -8.09 6.45
C TRP A 107 9.34 -8.98 5.40
N SER A 108 8.11 -9.45 5.66
CA SER A 108 7.41 -10.41 4.79
C SER A 108 5.96 -9.98 4.51
N LEU A 109 5.77 -8.68 4.24
CA LEU A 109 4.47 -8.13 3.89
C LEU A 109 4.00 -8.69 2.54
N LYS A 110 2.75 -9.16 2.47
CA LYS A 110 2.15 -9.79 1.29
C LYS A 110 1.18 -8.88 0.56
N HIS A 111 0.48 -8.02 1.29
CA HIS A 111 -0.55 -7.16 0.74
C HIS A 111 -0.28 -5.72 1.19
N LEU A 112 -0.12 -4.81 0.23
CA LEU A 112 0.11 -3.39 0.49
C LEU A 112 -0.89 -2.57 -0.31
N SER A 113 -1.66 -1.73 0.37
CA SER A 113 -2.56 -0.78 -0.27
C SER A 113 -2.28 0.65 0.21
N ILE A 114 -1.79 1.46 -0.73
CA ILE A 114 -1.40 2.87 -0.53
C ILE A 114 -2.06 3.76 -1.59
N SER A 115 -3.28 3.41 -1.99
CA SER A 115 -4.07 4.18 -2.95
C SER A 115 -4.31 5.60 -2.48
N ASN A 116 -4.18 6.58 -3.37
CA ASN A 116 -4.48 8.00 -3.11
C ASN A 116 -3.78 8.56 -1.86
N CYS A 117 -2.50 8.24 -1.65
CA CYS A 117 -1.70 8.73 -0.53
C CYS A 117 -0.76 9.85 -1.00
N PRO A 118 -1.10 11.14 -0.81
CA PRO A 118 -0.33 12.25 -1.38
C PRO A 118 1.08 12.38 -0.82
N LYS A 119 1.26 12.13 0.49
CA LYS A 119 2.58 12.18 1.14
C LYS A 119 3.44 10.93 0.93
N MET A 120 2.87 9.89 0.34
CA MET A 120 3.59 8.67 -0.05
C MET A 120 4.36 8.87 -1.38
N GLN A 121 3.97 9.87 -2.18
CA GLN A 121 4.53 10.14 -3.50
C GLN A 121 5.77 11.04 -3.41
N ASP A 122 6.80 10.58 -2.70
CA ASP A 122 8.12 11.21 -2.68
C ASP A 122 9.22 10.28 -3.22
N GLU A 123 10.44 10.81 -3.33
CA GLU A 123 11.62 10.12 -3.89
C GLU A 123 12.02 8.84 -3.13
N THR A 124 11.58 8.67 -1.88
CA THR A 124 11.92 7.53 -1.04
C THR A 124 10.92 6.38 -1.14
N LEU A 125 9.85 6.51 -1.94
CA LEU A 125 8.85 5.46 -2.12
C LEU A 125 9.45 4.12 -2.60
N GLY A 126 10.47 4.17 -3.46
CA GLY A 126 11.21 2.98 -3.89
C GLY A 126 11.73 2.13 -2.72
N MET A 127 12.17 2.76 -1.63
CA MET A 127 12.69 2.04 -0.45
C MET A 127 11.65 1.14 0.21
N VAL A 128 10.36 1.51 0.16
CA VAL A 128 9.26 0.68 0.68
C VAL A 128 9.13 -0.60 -0.14
N PHE A 129 9.24 -0.48 -1.46
CA PHE A 129 9.18 -1.62 -2.36
C PHE A 129 10.45 -2.46 -2.32
N GLN A 130 11.64 -1.86 -2.18
CA GLN A 130 12.88 -2.59 -1.97
C GLN A 130 12.83 -3.48 -0.72
N LYS A 131 12.17 -3.01 0.34
CA LYS A 131 12.03 -3.76 1.59
C LYS A 131 11.16 -5.02 1.46
N TRP A 132 10.11 -4.97 0.63
CA TRP A 132 9.10 -6.04 0.54
C TRP A 132 8.98 -6.72 -0.83
N ASN A 133 9.85 -6.40 -1.79
CA ASN A 133 9.81 -6.95 -3.16
C ASN A 133 9.84 -8.48 -3.24
N LYS A 134 10.44 -9.17 -2.27
CA LYS A 134 10.48 -10.65 -2.18
C LYS A 134 9.24 -11.30 -1.55
N SER A 135 8.31 -10.51 -1.03
CA SER A 135 7.13 -11.01 -0.30
C SER A 135 5.80 -10.49 -0.82
N LEU A 136 5.77 -9.35 -1.50
CA LEU A 136 4.55 -8.76 -2.03
C LEU A 136 3.87 -9.67 -3.05
N ILE A 137 2.56 -9.85 -2.86
CA ILE A 137 1.66 -10.65 -3.69
C ILE A 137 0.60 -9.74 -4.32
N ASP A 138 0.07 -8.80 -3.54
CA ASP A 138 -0.97 -7.86 -3.95
C ASP A 138 -0.56 -6.43 -3.60
N VAL A 139 -0.60 -5.56 -4.60
CA VAL A 139 -0.19 -4.16 -4.47
C VAL A 139 -1.26 -3.26 -5.06
N ASP A 140 -1.73 -2.30 -4.27
CA ASP A 140 -2.61 -1.23 -4.74
C ASP A 140 -1.89 0.13 -4.65
N LEU A 141 -1.54 0.63 -5.82
CA LEU A 141 -0.90 1.93 -6.08
C LEU A 141 -1.85 2.91 -6.76
N SER A 142 -3.14 2.59 -6.82
CA SER A 142 -4.12 3.37 -7.57
C SER A 142 -4.19 4.83 -7.09
N TRP A 143 -4.57 5.73 -7.99
CA TRP A 143 -4.75 7.16 -7.76
C TRP A 143 -3.52 7.93 -7.27
N ASN A 144 -2.34 7.30 -7.23
CA ASN A 144 -1.06 7.97 -7.05
C ASN A 144 -0.56 8.50 -8.40
N LYS A 145 -0.39 9.82 -8.50
CA LYS A 145 -0.30 10.57 -9.76
C LYS A 145 1.13 10.93 -10.17
N SER A 146 2.11 10.69 -9.30
CA SER A 146 3.53 10.95 -9.60
C SER A 146 4.12 9.83 -10.45
N GLU A 147 4.38 10.11 -11.73
CA GLU A 147 4.99 9.15 -12.66
C GLU A 147 6.36 8.67 -12.14
N SER A 148 7.24 9.61 -11.76
CA SER A 148 8.59 9.27 -11.26
C SER A 148 8.54 8.36 -10.03
N CYS A 149 7.63 8.61 -9.08
CA CYS A 149 7.51 7.76 -7.90
C CYS A 149 6.98 6.37 -8.25
N ILE A 150 5.99 6.26 -9.15
CA ILE A 150 5.40 4.97 -9.55
C ILE A 150 6.41 4.14 -10.33
N ASP A 151 7.13 4.76 -11.27
CA ASP A 151 8.17 4.10 -12.04
C ASP A 151 9.33 3.62 -11.16
N GLU A 152 9.69 4.40 -10.14
CA GLU A 152 10.69 4.02 -9.14
C GLU A 152 10.23 2.85 -8.24
N CYS A 153 8.92 2.75 -7.92
CA CYS A 153 8.35 1.58 -7.26
C CYS A 153 8.51 0.33 -8.12
N VAL A 154 8.17 0.44 -9.41
CA VAL A 154 8.27 -0.65 -10.36
C VAL A 154 9.72 -1.10 -10.52
N ARG A 155 10.66 -0.15 -10.64
CA ARG A 155 12.09 -0.45 -10.64
C ARG A 155 12.49 -1.25 -9.40
N SER A 156 12.10 -0.78 -8.21
CA SER A 156 12.38 -1.42 -6.92
C SER A 156 11.75 -2.82 -6.77
N LEU A 157 10.55 -3.03 -7.32
CA LEU A 157 9.90 -4.34 -7.40
C LEU A 157 10.69 -5.31 -8.30
N CYS A 158 11.32 -4.80 -9.35
CA CYS A 158 12.09 -5.59 -10.32
C CYS A 158 13.59 -5.71 -9.98
N ASP A 159 14.06 -5.15 -8.85
CA ASP A 159 15.46 -5.20 -8.40
C ASP A 159 15.87 -6.60 -7.86
N VAL A 160 14.93 -7.55 -7.76
CA VAL A 160 15.19 -8.94 -7.34
C VAL A 160 15.28 -9.87 -8.55
N PRO A 161 15.91 -11.06 -8.45
CA PRO A 161 15.81 -12.05 -9.52
C PRO A 161 14.35 -12.35 -9.84
N SER A 162 14.02 -12.51 -11.12
CA SER A 162 12.62 -12.73 -11.53
C SER A 162 11.99 -13.93 -10.82
N ASP A 163 12.75 -14.96 -10.44
CA ASP A 163 12.26 -16.13 -9.72
C ASP A 163 11.91 -15.89 -8.24
N ASP A 164 12.44 -14.82 -7.65
CA ASP A 164 12.13 -14.40 -6.28
C ASP A 164 10.84 -13.59 -6.18
N VAL A 165 10.35 -13.02 -7.29
CA VAL A 165 9.16 -12.16 -7.29
C VAL A 165 7.91 -12.99 -6.99
N LYS A 166 7.03 -12.46 -6.14
CA LYS A 166 5.76 -13.13 -5.75
C LYS A 166 4.52 -12.37 -6.17
N LEU A 167 4.69 -11.23 -6.84
CA LEU A 167 3.61 -10.34 -7.23
C LEU A 167 2.65 -11.05 -8.19
N ARG A 168 1.37 -11.06 -7.83
CA ARG A 168 0.28 -11.66 -8.61
C ARG A 168 -0.72 -10.62 -9.09
N THR A 169 -0.94 -9.58 -8.32
CA THR A 169 -1.93 -8.55 -8.63
C THR A 169 -1.35 -7.18 -8.38
N ILE A 170 -1.62 -6.25 -9.29
CA ILE A 170 -1.27 -4.85 -9.11
C ILE A 170 -2.39 -3.94 -9.62
N ASP A 171 -2.90 -3.06 -8.76
CA ASP A 171 -3.84 -2.01 -9.15
C ASP A 171 -3.06 -0.70 -9.37
N LEU A 172 -3.04 -0.24 -10.62
CA LEU A 172 -2.42 1.00 -11.07
C LEU A 172 -3.48 2.00 -11.56
N ARG A 173 -4.77 1.76 -11.27
CA ARG A 173 -5.87 2.59 -11.76
C ARG A 173 -5.65 4.05 -11.41
N GLY A 174 -5.83 4.94 -12.38
CA GLY A 174 -5.71 6.38 -12.16
C GLY A 174 -4.29 6.88 -11.87
N SER A 175 -3.28 6.01 -11.96
CA SER A 175 -1.87 6.36 -11.80
C SER A 175 -1.27 6.99 -13.06
N ALA A 176 0.01 7.33 -12.98
CA ALA A 176 0.81 7.87 -14.07
C ALA A 176 1.98 6.95 -14.45
N ILE A 177 1.81 5.62 -14.36
CA ILE A 177 2.86 4.67 -14.79
C ILE A 177 3.24 4.88 -16.26
N SER A 178 4.53 4.90 -16.58
CA SER A 178 5.00 4.96 -17.97
C SER A 178 4.85 3.62 -18.69
N LEU A 179 4.81 3.67 -20.03
CA LEU A 179 4.77 2.45 -20.84
C LEU A 179 6.04 1.59 -20.65
N GLU A 180 7.20 2.22 -20.49
CA GLU A 180 8.47 1.52 -20.25
C GLU A 180 8.43 0.76 -18.93
N SER A 181 8.00 1.41 -17.85
CA SER A 181 7.87 0.78 -16.53
C SER A 181 6.81 -0.32 -16.53
N LEU A 182 5.67 -0.09 -17.19
CA LEU A 182 4.65 -1.12 -17.37
C LEU A 182 5.22 -2.37 -18.08
N ARG A 183 5.94 -2.17 -19.18
CA ARG A 183 6.60 -3.24 -19.92
C ARG A 183 7.60 -3.99 -19.04
N ARG A 184 8.47 -3.26 -18.35
CA ARG A 184 9.45 -3.83 -17.40
C ARG A 184 8.77 -4.72 -16.37
N LEU A 185 7.70 -4.24 -15.73
CA LEU A 185 6.96 -4.99 -14.73
C LEU A 185 6.38 -6.30 -15.27
N ILE A 186 5.68 -6.23 -16.41
CA ILE A 186 5.04 -7.39 -17.03
C ILE A 186 6.06 -8.44 -17.46
N LEU A 187 7.17 -8.02 -18.07
CA LEU A 187 8.23 -8.93 -18.49
C LEU A 187 8.94 -9.57 -17.29
N HIS A 188 9.23 -8.77 -16.26
CA HIS A 188 9.93 -9.23 -15.06
C HIS A 188 9.10 -10.22 -14.23
N CYS A 189 7.81 -9.94 -14.03
CA CYS A 189 6.93 -10.81 -13.25
C CYS A 189 6.51 -12.06 -14.04
N GLY A 190 6.50 -11.99 -15.37
CA GLY A 190 6.18 -13.11 -16.25
C GLY A 190 4.79 -13.67 -15.98
N GLU A 191 4.69 -15.00 -15.90
CA GLU A 191 3.42 -15.72 -15.69
C GLU A 191 2.88 -15.61 -14.26
N ARG A 192 3.68 -15.12 -13.30
CA ARG A 192 3.25 -14.96 -11.91
C ARG A 192 2.26 -13.81 -11.76
N LEU A 193 2.39 -12.76 -12.57
CA LEU A 193 1.42 -11.67 -12.59
C LEU A 193 0.16 -12.17 -13.29
N GLN A 194 -0.98 -12.07 -12.59
CA GLN A 194 -2.27 -12.62 -13.01
C GLN A 194 -3.30 -11.52 -13.30
N SER A 195 -3.14 -10.35 -12.68
CA SER A 195 -4.04 -9.22 -12.83
C SER A 195 -3.27 -7.91 -12.81
N ILE A 196 -3.62 -7.02 -13.73
CA ILE A 196 -3.19 -5.62 -13.72
C ILE A 196 -4.36 -4.71 -14.06
N ASP A 197 -4.64 -3.73 -13.21
CA ASP A 197 -5.64 -2.71 -13.50
C ASP A 197 -4.97 -1.42 -14.00
N LEU A 198 -5.24 -1.07 -15.26
CA LEU A 198 -4.71 0.12 -15.94
C LEU A 198 -5.81 1.16 -16.24
N GLN A 199 -7.00 0.99 -15.69
CA GLN A 199 -8.10 1.94 -15.90
C GLN A 199 -7.66 3.36 -15.52
N SER A 200 -8.05 4.36 -16.32
CA SER A 200 -7.76 5.77 -16.03
C SER A 200 -6.27 6.16 -15.89
N CYS A 201 -5.32 5.31 -16.29
CA CYS A 201 -3.90 5.68 -16.32
C CYS A 201 -3.67 6.82 -17.32
N ARG A 202 -3.09 7.94 -16.88
CA ARG A 202 -2.99 9.14 -17.74
C ARG A 202 -1.89 9.04 -18.79
N SER A 203 -0.77 8.41 -18.44
CA SER A 203 0.41 8.26 -19.30
C SER A 203 0.31 7.13 -20.32
N LEU A 204 -0.78 6.34 -20.30
CA LEU A 204 -0.98 5.20 -21.22
C LEU A 204 -1.91 5.52 -22.40
N PRO A 205 -1.77 4.82 -23.55
CA PRO A 205 -2.72 4.87 -24.66
C PRO A 205 -4.14 4.47 -24.26
N ARG A 206 -5.16 5.01 -24.95
CA ARG A 206 -6.59 4.75 -24.63
C ARG A 206 -6.94 3.26 -24.65
N GLY A 207 -6.42 2.50 -25.60
CA GLY A 207 -6.69 1.06 -25.74
C GLY A 207 -6.19 0.21 -24.57
N MET A 208 -5.25 0.72 -23.77
CA MET A 208 -4.69 0.02 -22.61
C MET A 208 -5.44 0.30 -21.30
N LYS A 209 -6.42 1.22 -21.27
CA LYS A 209 -7.00 1.71 -20.00
C LYS A 209 -8.11 0.80 -19.47
N ARG A 210 -7.77 -0.43 -19.13
CA ARG A 210 -8.72 -1.44 -18.65
C ARG A 210 -8.08 -2.39 -17.64
N LEU A 211 -8.92 -3.23 -17.04
CA LEU A 211 -8.47 -4.36 -16.25
C LEU A 211 -8.04 -5.49 -17.19
N PHE A 212 -6.85 -6.04 -16.97
CA PHE A 212 -6.35 -7.22 -17.66
C PHE A 212 -6.21 -8.38 -16.69
N GLN A 213 -6.90 -9.47 -16.98
CA GLN A 213 -6.89 -10.72 -16.22
C GLN A 213 -7.06 -11.90 -17.16
N GLY A 214 -6.67 -13.10 -16.73
CA GLY A 214 -6.84 -14.33 -17.51
C GLY A 214 -6.20 -14.24 -18.90
N GLU A 215 -6.94 -14.64 -19.94
CA GLU A 215 -6.44 -14.62 -21.33
C GLU A 215 -6.06 -13.21 -21.82
N GLU A 216 -6.79 -12.18 -21.41
CA GLU A 216 -6.51 -10.81 -21.84
C GLU A 216 -5.16 -10.32 -21.30
N PHE A 217 -4.78 -10.75 -20.09
CA PHE A 217 -3.46 -10.47 -19.55
C PHE A 217 -2.36 -11.20 -20.32
N GLN A 218 -2.58 -12.47 -20.70
CA GLN A 218 -1.62 -13.22 -21.50
C GLN A 218 -1.41 -12.57 -22.89
N ARG A 219 -2.48 -12.07 -23.51
CA ARG A 219 -2.39 -11.30 -24.77
C ARG A 219 -1.58 -10.01 -24.58
N LEU A 220 -1.83 -9.26 -23.50
CA LEU A 220 -1.06 -8.06 -23.17
C LEU A 220 0.43 -8.39 -23.00
N ARG A 221 0.75 -9.46 -22.26
CA ARG A 221 2.13 -9.90 -22.05
C ARG A 221 2.81 -10.26 -23.38
N GLN A 222 2.12 -10.96 -24.27
CA GLN A 222 2.66 -11.30 -25.58
C GLN A 222 2.93 -10.04 -26.43
N LEU A 223 2.03 -9.06 -26.44
CA LEU A 223 2.25 -7.78 -27.13
C LEU A 223 3.49 -7.04 -26.61
N MET A 224 3.70 -7.07 -25.28
CA MET A 224 4.87 -6.48 -24.63
C MET A 224 6.17 -7.25 -24.91
N LEU A 225 6.09 -8.57 -25.15
CA LEU A 225 7.24 -9.37 -25.60
C LEU A 225 7.61 -9.03 -27.05
N ASP A 226 6.61 -8.96 -27.93
CA ASP A 226 6.79 -8.73 -29.37
C ASP A 226 7.20 -7.28 -29.69
N GLY A 227 7.10 -6.36 -28.73
CA GLY A 227 7.43 -4.94 -28.91
C GLY A 227 6.43 -4.17 -29.76
N ARG A 228 5.17 -4.62 -29.82
CA ARG A 228 4.12 -4.08 -30.69
C ARG A 228 3.21 -3.05 -30.00
N CYS A 229 3.68 -2.41 -28.93
CA CYS A 229 2.89 -1.47 -28.14
C CYS A 229 3.19 0.02 -28.44
N ASP A 230 4.07 0.29 -29.40
CA ASP A 230 4.51 1.65 -29.75
C ASP A 230 3.66 2.31 -30.85
N ASP A 231 2.60 1.64 -31.34
CA ASP A 231 1.66 2.13 -32.37
C ASP A 231 0.31 2.59 -31.78
#